data_AF-A0A6U1YAV1-F1
#
_entry.id   AF-A0A6U1YAV1-F1
#
_cell.length_a   1.000
_cell.length_b   1.000
_cell.length_c   1.000
_cell.angle_alpha   90.00
_cell.angle_beta   90.00
_cell.angle_gamma   90.00
#
_symmetry.space_group_name_H-M   'P 1'
#
loop_
_entity.id
_entity.type
_entity.pdbx_description
1 polymer ?
#
loop_
_entity_poly.entity_id
_entity_poly.type
_entity_poly.pdbx_seq_one_letter_code
_entity_poly.pdbx_strand_id
1 'polypeptide(L)'
;RLHGITCGLATASDRAYDPRRVWGFLDCGPFETEEELGGSFIFDKRADFAAFAIVENLTDQLLGVVMLSNDDPWNLSIQLEPPVVKPRAEGTVEQIEACFLLVDRLFALGYRRVQLAVDTKDVGGKKLAGRLGFTHEATLPKHMIVKEANRDSNIYGMLNSDWDRGARAYMYKKLHGAELQKADGAKYVKEGEWEAQVKRHQEKKAAEAE
;
A
#
# COMPACT_ATOMS: atom_id res chain seq x y z
N ARG A 1 -17.23 7.96 2.64
CA ARG A 1 -16.57 8.90 1.70
C ARG A 1 -15.19 9.26 2.24
N LEU A 2 -14.21 9.52 1.36
CA LEU A 2 -12.82 9.80 1.75
C LEU A 2 -12.70 11.09 2.58
N HIS A 3 -13.58 12.07 2.33
CA HIS A 3 -13.64 13.30 3.13
C HIS A 3 -13.86 13.05 4.64
N GLY A 4 -14.54 11.97 5.01
CA GLY A 4 -14.71 11.58 6.41
C GLY A 4 -13.41 11.23 7.14
N ILE A 5 -12.30 11.03 6.42
CA ILE A 5 -10.96 10.78 6.98
C ILE A 5 -10.26 12.11 7.32
N THR A 6 -10.67 13.20 6.68
CA THR A 6 -10.00 14.50 6.79
C THR A 6 -10.74 15.49 7.67
N CYS A 7 -12.07 15.40 7.78
CA CYS A 7 -12.83 16.30 8.64
C CYS A 7 -12.80 15.91 10.13
N GLY A 8 -12.45 14.66 10.47
CA GLY A 8 -12.39 14.18 11.87
C GLY A 8 -13.73 14.11 12.60
N LEU A 9 -14.85 14.36 11.89
CA LEU A 9 -16.19 14.35 12.46
C LEU A 9 -16.65 12.94 12.80
N ALA A 10 -17.50 12.82 13.83
CA ALA A 10 -18.13 11.55 14.16
C ALA A 10 -19.05 11.08 13.01
N THR A 11 -19.08 9.77 12.79
CA THR A 11 -20.01 9.12 11.86
C THR A 11 -20.77 8.02 12.59
N ALA A 12 -21.67 7.32 11.90
CA ALA A 12 -22.38 6.18 12.48
C ALA A 12 -21.41 5.06 12.94
N SER A 13 -20.22 4.95 12.34
CA SER A 13 -19.23 3.92 12.64
C SER A 13 -17.94 4.44 13.28
N ASP A 14 -17.77 5.75 13.43
CA ASP A 14 -16.54 6.37 13.94
C ASP A 14 -16.83 7.44 15.00
N ARG A 15 -16.04 7.45 16.08
CA ARG A 15 -16.00 8.58 17.02
C ARG A 15 -15.28 9.76 16.38
N ALA A 16 -15.55 10.98 16.84
CA ALA A 16 -14.77 12.14 16.45
C ALA A 16 -13.30 11.99 16.88
N TYR A 17 -12.38 12.51 16.07
CA TYR A 17 -10.94 12.48 16.32
C TYR A 17 -10.28 13.72 15.74
N ASP A 18 -9.03 13.97 16.14
CA ASP A 18 -8.21 15.05 15.57
C ASP A 18 -7.61 14.59 14.23
N PRO A 19 -8.07 15.12 13.08
CA PRO A 19 -7.57 14.69 11.78
C PRO A 19 -6.11 15.08 11.56
N ARG A 20 -5.57 16.06 12.29
CA ARG A 20 -4.15 16.44 12.20
C ARG A 20 -3.21 15.30 12.63
N ARG A 21 -3.69 14.36 13.44
CA ARG A 21 -2.92 13.16 13.81
C ARG A 21 -2.81 12.17 12.67
N VAL A 22 -3.82 12.10 11.80
CA VAL A 22 -3.87 11.21 10.63
C VAL A 22 -3.04 11.79 9.48
N TRP A 23 -3.15 13.09 9.24
CA TRP A 23 -2.45 13.78 8.15
C TRP A 23 -1.10 14.38 8.56
N GLY A 24 -0.72 14.28 9.84
CA GLY A 24 0.39 15.05 10.42
C GLY A 24 1.77 14.77 9.82
N PHE A 25 1.96 13.60 9.21
CA PHE A 25 3.24 13.19 8.60
C PHE A 25 3.29 13.34 7.07
N LEU A 26 2.18 13.77 6.47
CA LEU A 26 2.10 14.13 5.06
C LEU A 26 2.33 15.63 4.88
N ASP A 27 2.79 16.00 3.70
CA ASP A 27 3.04 17.37 3.27
C ASP A 27 1.76 18.21 3.19
N CYS A 28 0.63 17.60 2.85
CA CYS A 28 -0.68 18.25 2.83
C CYS A 28 -1.72 17.59 3.76
N GLY A 29 -2.94 18.11 3.71
CA GLY A 29 -4.04 17.73 4.59
C GLY A 29 -3.89 18.24 6.04
N PRO A 30 -4.91 18.08 6.89
CA PRO A 30 -6.26 17.71 6.51
C PRO A 30 -6.88 18.79 5.58
N PHE A 31 -7.73 18.36 4.68
CA PHE A 31 -8.64 19.14 3.85
C PHE A 31 -9.95 19.39 4.60
N GLU A 32 -10.46 20.62 4.54
CA GLU A 32 -11.67 21.06 5.24
C GLU A 32 -12.93 20.67 4.45
N THR A 33 -12.88 20.69 3.12
CA THR A 33 -14.04 20.45 2.24
C THR A 33 -13.86 19.25 1.30
N GLU A 34 -14.97 18.74 0.74
CA GLU A 34 -14.91 17.67 -0.28
C GLU A 34 -14.21 18.18 -1.55
N GLU A 35 -14.38 19.47 -1.87
CA GLU A 35 -13.77 20.15 -3.00
C GLU A 35 -12.25 20.26 -2.85
N GLU A 36 -11.75 20.64 -1.67
CA GLU A 36 -10.31 20.70 -1.38
C GLU A 36 -9.67 19.32 -1.48
N LEU A 37 -10.34 18.29 -0.94
CA LEU A 37 -9.88 16.92 -1.07
C LEU A 37 -9.87 16.48 -2.55
N GLY A 38 -10.91 16.81 -3.30
CA GLY A 38 -11.04 16.47 -4.73
C GLY A 38 -9.98 17.15 -5.62
N GLY A 39 -9.48 18.32 -5.21
CA GLY A 39 -8.37 19.02 -5.86
C GLY A 39 -6.97 18.65 -5.32
N SER A 40 -6.88 17.67 -4.42
CA SER A 40 -5.61 17.24 -3.83
C SER A 40 -4.87 16.21 -4.69
N PHE A 41 -3.58 16.04 -4.38
CA PHE A 41 -2.69 15.07 -5.01
C PHE A 41 -3.21 13.63 -5.02
N ILE A 42 -4.14 13.26 -4.13
CA ILE A 42 -4.74 11.92 -4.07
C ILE A 42 -5.47 11.56 -5.35
N PHE A 43 -6.05 12.57 -6.02
CA PHE A 43 -6.80 12.38 -7.27
C PHE A 43 -6.00 12.82 -8.51
N ASP A 44 -4.75 13.25 -8.31
CA ASP A 44 -3.88 13.64 -9.41
C ASP A 44 -3.47 12.41 -10.23
N LYS A 45 -3.66 12.51 -11.55
CA LYS A 45 -3.19 11.49 -12.49
C LYS A 45 -1.77 11.82 -12.89
N ARG A 46 -0.81 11.14 -12.25
CA ARG A 46 0.62 11.24 -12.58
C ARG A 46 1.15 9.88 -12.97
N ALA A 47 2.21 9.85 -13.77
CA ALA A 47 2.85 8.60 -14.17
C ALA A 47 3.58 7.92 -13.00
N ASP A 48 4.07 8.72 -12.04
CA ASP A 48 4.91 8.28 -10.92
C ASP A 48 4.16 8.11 -9.59
N PHE A 49 2.82 8.23 -9.61
CA PHE A 49 1.99 8.21 -8.42
C PHE A 49 0.62 7.58 -8.68
N ALA A 50 0.14 6.78 -7.74
CA ALA A 50 -1.21 6.22 -7.78
C ALA A 50 -1.79 6.09 -6.37
N ALA A 51 -3.09 6.37 -6.21
CA ALA A 51 -3.81 6.20 -4.96
C ALA A 51 -4.88 5.10 -5.09
N PHE A 52 -5.02 4.28 -4.04
CA PHE A 52 -5.98 3.18 -3.96
C PHE A 52 -6.84 3.31 -2.71
N ALA A 53 -8.15 3.23 -2.89
CA ALA A 53 -9.10 3.18 -1.77
C ALA A 53 -8.99 1.84 -1.04
N ILE A 54 -8.97 1.89 0.29
CA ILE A 54 -9.06 0.71 1.16
C ILE A 54 -10.52 0.57 1.58
N VAL A 55 -11.18 -0.49 1.10
CA VAL A 55 -12.59 -0.77 1.36
C VAL A 55 -12.74 -2.09 2.10
N GLU A 56 -13.51 -2.08 3.19
CA GLU A 56 -13.83 -3.29 3.95
C GLU A 56 -14.82 -4.16 3.18
N ASN A 57 -14.45 -5.40 2.89
CA ASN A 57 -15.23 -6.28 2.01
C ASN A 57 -16.64 -6.62 2.55
N LEU A 58 -16.82 -6.71 3.88
CA LEU A 58 -18.11 -7.10 4.47
C LEU A 58 -19.13 -5.96 4.53
N THR A 59 -18.66 -4.72 4.70
CA THR A 59 -19.54 -3.57 4.96
C THR A 59 -19.51 -2.54 3.84
N ASP A 60 -18.64 -2.71 2.85
CA ASP A 60 -18.32 -1.76 1.79
C ASP A 60 -17.89 -0.37 2.33
N GLN A 61 -17.40 -0.34 3.57
CA GLN A 61 -16.96 0.89 4.20
C GLN A 61 -15.55 1.26 3.79
N LEU A 62 -15.39 2.50 3.34
CA LEU A 62 -14.08 3.10 3.13
C LEU A 62 -13.35 3.27 4.48
N LEU A 63 -12.21 2.60 4.59
CA LEU A 63 -11.32 2.63 5.74
C LEU A 63 -10.19 3.66 5.58
N GLY A 64 -9.74 3.87 4.35
CA GLY A 64 -8.53 4.65 4.08
C GLY A 64 -8.17 4.79 2.61
N VAL A 65 -7.01 5.37 2.40
CA VAL A 65 -6.31 5.40 1.11
C VAL A 65 -4.86 4.97 1.34
N VAL A 66 -4.34 4.17 0.43
CA VAL A 66 -2.91 3.84 0.34
C VAL A 66 -2.38 4.34 -0.99
N MET A 67 -1.15 4.83 -0.99
CA MET A 67 -0.57 5.49 -2.15
C MET A 67 0.74 4.81 -2.54
N LEU A 68 1.00 4.80 -3.83
CA LEU A 68 2.27 4.47 -4.43
C LEU A 68 2.86 5.77 -4.99
N SER A 69 4.15 5.99 -4.75
CA SER A 69 4.88 7.19 -5.18
C SER A 69 6.26 6.79 -5.69
N ASN A 70 6.98 7.75 -6.29
CA ASN A 70 8.34 7.56 -6.77
C ASN A 70 8.49 6.28 -7.63
N ASP A 71 7.51 6.02 -8.50
CA ASP A 71 7.58 4.89 -9.42
C ASP A 71 8.69 5.12 -10.44
N ASP A 72 9.61 4.16 -10.51
CA ASP A 72 10.72 4.13 -11.44
C ASP A 72 10.74 2.78 -12.16
N PRO A 73 10.00 2.68 -13.29
CA PRO A 73 9.95 1.45 -14.08
C PRO A 73 11.30 1.04 -14.68
N TRP A 74 12.22 1.98 -14.90
CA TRP A 74 13.55 1.68 -15.44
C TRP A 74 14.39 0.89 -14.44
N ASN A 75 14.29 1.25 -13.16
CA ASN A 75 14.99 0.57 -12.07
C ASN A 75 14.13 -0.52 -11.40
N LEU A 76 12.88 -0.69 -11.84
CA LEU A 76 11.90 -1.63 -11.28
C LEU A 76 11.75 -1.42 -9.76
N SER A 77 11.66 -0.15 -9.36
CA SER A 77 11.53 0.26 -7.97
C SER A 77 10.38 1.23 -7.78
N ILE A 78 9.72 1.15 -6.63
CA ILE A 78 8.59 2.01 -6.28
C ILE A 78 8.54 2.23 -4.77
N GLN A 79 7.87 3.28 -4.34
CA GLN A 79 7.63 3.56 -2.93
C GLN A 79 6.15 3.32 -2.58
N LEU A 80 5.93 2.57 -1.50
CA LEU A 80 4.65 2.48 -0.81
C LEU A 80 4.62 3.57 0.27
N GLU A 81 3.57 4.38 0.29
CA GLU A 81 3.33 5.33 1.36
C GLU A 81 2.56 4.67 2.52
N PRO A 82 2.85 5.04 3.78
CA PRO A 82 1.99 4.66 4.90
C PRO A 82 0.53 5.06 4.61
N PRO A 83 -0.44 4.13 4.70
CA PRO A 83 -1.83 4.43 4.40
C PRO A 83 -2.42 5.48 5.35
N VAL A 84 -3.16 6.41 4.77
CA VAL A 84 -4.01 7.36 5.50
C VAL A 84 -5.32 6.66 5.80
N VAL A 85 -5.48 6.20 7.04
CA VAL A 85 -6.65 5.45 7.49
C VAL A 85 -7.35 6.16 8.63
N LYS A 86 -8.64 5.85 8.80
CA LYS A 86 -9.36 6.23 10.02
C LYS A 86 -8.69 5.60 11.25
N PRO A 87 -8.71 6.25 12.43
CA PRO A 87 -8.07 5.71 13.63
C PRO A 87 -8.51 4.29 14.01
N ARG A 88 -9.77 3.90 13.75
CA ARG A 88 -10.25 2.54 14.02
C ARG A 88 -9.63 1.47 13.12
N ALA A 89 -9.15 1.85 11.94
CA ALA A 89 -8.53 0.97 10.95
C ALA A 89 -7.00 0.95 11.08
N GLU A 90 -6.42 1.78 11.95
CA GLU A 90 -4.97 1.78 12.17
C GLU A 90 -4.53 0.49 12.87
N GLY A 91 -3.65 -0.26 12.20
CA GLY A 91 -3.11 -1.52 12.67
C GLY A 91 -4.09 -2.70 12.58
N THR A 92 -5.21 -2.58 11.88
CA THR A 92 -6.11 -3.72 11.68
C THR A 92 -5.58 -4.68 10.61
N VAL A 93 -6.24 -5.83 10.45
CA VAL A 93 -5.88 -6.81 9.41
C VAL A 93 -6.12 -6.22 8.03
N GLU A 94 -7.21 -5.47 7.86
CA GLU A 94 -7.63 -4.86 6.59
C GLU A 94 -6.60 -3.84 6.08
N GLN A 95 -6.03 -3.00 6.96
CA GLN A 95 -4.96 -2.07 6.58
C GLN A 95 -3.73 -2.82 6.05
N ILE A 96 -3.36 -3.92 6.72
CA ILE A 96 -2.16 -4.69 6.40
C ILE A 96 -2.39 -5.51 5.13
N GLU A 97 -3.57 -6.10 4.98
CA GLU A 97 -3.98 -6.83 3.80
C GLU A 97 -3.99 -5.93 2.57
N ALA A 98 -4.51 -4.70 2.67
CA ALA A 98 -4.46 -3.75 1.56
C ALA A 98 -3.03 -3.44 1.10
N CYS A 99 -2.11 -3.23 2.05
CA CYS A 99 -0.69 -3.04 1.73
C CYS A 99 -0.07 -4.31 1.14
N PHE A 100 -0.38 -5.48 1.71
CA PHE A 100 0.09 -6.77 1.23
C PHE A 100 -0.32 -7.02 -0.22
N LEU A 101 -1.59 -6.77 -0.58
CA LEU A 101 -2.11 -6.95 -1.93
C LEU A 101 -1.36 -6.08 -2.95
N LEU A 102 -1.07 -4.82 -2.60
CA LEU A 102 -0.28 -3.95 -3.47
C LEU A 102 1.16 -4.44 -3.61
N VAL A 103 1.82 -4.79 -2.52
CA VAL A 103 3.20 -5.31 -2.55
C VAL A 103 3.27 -6.61 -3.37
N ASP A 104 2.32 -7.53 -3.16
CA ASP A 104 2.25 -8.78 -3.90
C ASP A 104 2.05 -8.53 -5.39
N ARG A 105 1.18 -7.58 -5.74
CA ARG A 105 0.94 -7.16 -7.13
C ARG A 105 2.19 -6.58 -7.77
N LEU A 106 2.90 -5.69 -7.07
CA LEU A 106 4.13 -5.06 -7.57
C LEU A 106 5.21 -6.11 -7.86
N PHE A 107 5.43 -7.06 -6.97
CA PHE A 107 6.38 -8.14 -7.23
C PHE A 107 5.93 -9.09 -8.33
N ALA A 108 4.63 -9.35 -8.48
CA ALA A 108 4.09 -10.12 -9.60
C ALA A 108 4.30 -9.41 -10.96
N LEU A 109 4.27 -8.07 -10.97
CA LEU A 109 4.59 -7.22 -12.14
C LEU A 109 6.10 -7.16 -12.46
N GLY A 110 6.95 -7.78 -11.64
CA GLY A 110 8.39 -7.83 -11.86
C GLY A 110 9.18 -6.69 -11.21
N TYR A 111 8.56 -5.87 -10.36
CA TYR A 111 9.32 -4.94 -9.53
C TYR A 111 10.34 -5.71 -8.70
N ARG A 112 11.50 -5.10 -8.48
CA ARG A 112 12.59 -5.71 -7.70
C ARG A 112 12.69 -5.13 -6.31
N ARG A 113 12.15 -3.93 -6.09
CA ARG A 113 12.24 -3.21 -4.82
C ARG A 113 10.99 -2.40 -4.54
N VAL A 114 10.44 -2.58 -3.33
CA VAL A 114 9.45 -1.68 -2.75
C VAL A 114 10.10 -0.97 -1.56
N GLN A 115 9.93 0.35 -1.50
CA GLN A 115 10.49 1.21 -0.47
C GLN A 115 9.39 1.80 0.40
N LEU A 116 9.73 2.16 1.62
CA LEU A 116 8.84 2.87 2.53
C LEU A 116 9.68 3.88 3.33
N ALA A 117 9.30 5.15 3.29
CA ALA A 117 9.97 6.22 4.03
C ALA A 117 9.04 6.75 5.12
N VAL A 118 9.40 6.57 6.38
CA VAL A 118 8.55 6.91 7.53
C VAL A 118 9.24 7.95 8.39
N ASP A 119 8.52 8.98 8.80
CA ASP A 119 9.04 9.95 9.79
C ASP A 119 9.47 9.19 11.07
N THR A 120 10.64 9.51 11.62
CA THR A 120 11.13 8.87 12.85
C THR A 120 10.16 9.03 14.03
N LYS A 121 9.30 10.06 14.02
CA LYS A 121 8.26 10.34 15.01
C LYS A 121 6.95 9.58 14.76
N ASP A 122 6.74 9.01 13.57
CA ASP A 122 5.54 8.24 13.24
C ASP A 122 5.64 6.81 13.79
N VAL A 123 5.06 6.59 14.97
CA VAL A 123 5.02 5.27 15.62
C VAL A 123 4.13 4.28 14.84
N GLY A 124 3.06 4.75 14.21
CA GLY A 124 2.13 3.93 13.45
C GLY A 124 2.78 3.36 12.19
N GLY A 125 3.38 4.24 11.39
CA GLY A 125 4.13 3.86 10.18
C GLY A 125 5.30 2.92 10.49
N LYS A 126 6.06 3.15 11.58
CA LYS A 126 7.16 2.25 11.99
C LYS A 126 6.65 0.84 12.33
N LYS A 127 5.53 0.75 13.05
CA LYS A 127 4.89 -0.53 13.37
C LYS A 127 4.36 -1.22 12.11
N LEU A 128 3.76 -0.46 11.19
CA LEU A 128 3.26 -0.98 9.93
C LEU A 128 4.40 -1.59 9.09
N ALA A 129 5.52 -0.87 8.93
CA ALA A 129 6.70 -1.34 8.23
C ALA A 129 7.18 -2.71 8.76
N GLY A 130 7.31 -2.83 10.08
CA GLY A 130 7.70 -4.08 10.73
C GLY A 130 6.64 -5.18 10.57
N ARG A 131 5.35 -4.86 10.64
CA ARG A 131 4.26 -5.85 10.47
C ARG A 131 4.17 -6.40 9.05
N LEU A 132 4.55 -5.60 8.05
CA LEU A 132 4.65 -5.99 6.64
C LEU A 132 5.94 -6.74 6.31
N GLY A 133 6.92 -6.75 7.23
CA GLY A 133 8.20 -7.43 7.02
C GLY A 133 9.22 -6.62 6.23
N PHE A 134 9.07 -5.30 6.16
CA PHE A 134 10.11 -4.44 5.60
C PHE A 134 11.37 -4.44 6.49
N THR A 135 12.54 -4.36 5.85
CA THR A 135 13.82 -4.23 6.54
C THR A 135 14.18 -2.76 6.70
N HIS A 136 14.57 -2.34 7.91
CA HIS A 136 15.14 -1.00 8.13
C HIS A 136 16.54 -0.94 7.55
N GLU A 137 16.80 0.02 6.66
CA GLU A 137 18.07 0.13 5.95
C GLU A 137 18.88 1.34 6.40
N ALA A 138 18.22 2.47 6.66
CA ALA A 138 18.90 3.71 7.04
C ALA A 138 17.98 4.67 7.78
N THR A 139 18.58 5.67 8.43
CA THR A 139 17.89 6.87 8.91
C THR A 139 18.54 8.07 8.26
N LEU A 140 17.76 8.88 7.54
CA LEU A 140 18.20 10.11 6.89
C LEU A 140 17.85 11.30 7.80
N PRO A 141 18.85 11.91 8.49
CA PRO A 141 18.62 13.10 9.29
C PRO A 141 18.35 14.30 8.39
N LYS A 142 17.42 15.18 8.79
CA LYS A 142 17.01 16.37 8.04
C LYS A 142 16.62 16.09 6.60
N HIS A 143 15.95 14.95 6.38
CA HIS A 143 15.57 14.51 5.05
C HIS A 143 14.60 15.49 4.39
N MET A 144 13.59 15.98 5.14
CA MET A 144 12.56 16.86 4.62
C MET A 144 12.11 17.91 5.64
N ILE A 145 11.48 18.96 5.15
CA ILE A 145 10.65 19.87 5.95
C ILE A 145 9.19 19.55 5.62
N VAL A 146 8.44 19.09 6.61
CA VAL A 146 7.01 18.75 6.47
C VAL A 146 6.25 19.63 7.46
N LYS A 147 5.30 20.43 6.96
CA LYS A 147 4.48 21.34 7.78
C LYS A 147 5.32 22.18 8.75
N GLU A 148 6.34 22.85 8.18
CA GLU A 148 7.28 23.73 8.89
C GLU A 148 8.14 23.04 9.97
N ALA A 149 8.10 21.70 10.04
CA ALA A 149 8.86 20.91 11.00
C ALA A 149 9.93 20.04 10.32
N ASN A 150 11.04 19.82 11.02
CA ASN A 150 12.06 18.87 10.60
C ASN A 150 11.52 17.43 10.62
N ARG A 151 11.69 16.74 9.50
CA ARG A 151 11.48 15.31 9.35
C ARG A 151 12.81 14.59 9.12
N ASP A 152 13.16 13.74 10.07
CA ASP A 152 14.13 12.68 9.85
C ASP A 152 13.36 11.45 9.36
N SER A 153 13.85 10.76 8.33
CA SER A 153 13.16 9.60 7.77
C SER A 153 13.88 8.31 8.07
N ASN A 154 13.17 7.32 8.60
CA ASN A 154 13.58 5.93 8.51
C ASN A 154 13.24 5.40 7.12
N ILE A 155 14.25 4.88 6.44
CA ILE A 155 14.14 4.25 5.13
C ILE A 155 14.08 2.75 5.31
N TYR A 156 13.06 2.15 4.73
CA TYR A 156 12.83 0.73 4.73
C TYR A 156 12.79 0.20 3.31
N GLY A 157 13.27 -1.03 3.12
CA GLY A 157 13.26 -1.72 1.85
C GLY A 157 12.70 -3.13 1.96
N MET A 158 12.05 -3.56 0.88
CA MET A 158 11.67 -4.94 0.64
C MET A 158 12.10 -5.34 -0.76
N LEU A 159 12.82 -6.45 -0.86
CA LEU A 159 13.34 -6.98 -2.12
C LEU A 159 12.47 -8.14 -2.59
N ASN A 160 12.32 -8.28 -3.91
CA ASN A 160 11.61 -9.41 -4.51
C ASN A 160 12.24 -10.77 -4.12
N SER A 161 13.56 -10.81 -3.93
CA SER A 161 14.26 -12.02 -3.49
C SER A 161 13.84 -12.47 -2.09
N ASP A 162 13.50 -11.54 -1.21
CA ASP A 162 13.06 -11.87 0.15
C ASP A 162 11.58 -12.23 0.16
N TRP A 163 10.80 -11.58 -0.71
CA TRP A 163 9.42 -11.93 -1.02
C TRP A 163 9.30 -13.39 -1.46
N ASP A 164 10.05 -13.75 -2.51
CA ASP A 164 10.07 -15.08 -3.13
C ASP A 164 10.68 -16.15 -2.19
N ARG A 165 11.63 -15.79 -1.32
CA ARG A 165 12.23 -16.71 -0.34
C ARG A 165 11.31 -17.08 0.83
N GLY A 166 10.15 -16.45 0.96
CA GLY A 166 9.11 -16.88 1.90
C GLY A 166 8.43 -15.76 2.68
N ALA A 167 8.85 -14.50 2.54
CA ALA A 167 8.16 -13.39 3.20
C ALA A 167 6.69 -13.29 2.72
N ARG A 168 6.43 -13.48 1.42
CA ARG A 168 5.07 -13.57 0.87
C ARG A 168 4.24 -14.62 1.58
N ALA A 169 4.76 -15.84 1.63
CA ALA A 169 4.07 -16.99 2.19
C ALA A 169 3.79 -16.77 3.69
N TYR A 170 4.77 -16.27 4.44
CA TYR A 170 4.60 -15.93 5.86
C TYR A 170 3.48 -14.91 6.08
N MET A 171 3.49 -13.82 5.30
CA MET A 171 2.47 -12.77 5.39
C MET A 171 1.08 -13.29 5.01
N TYR A 172 0.98 -14.05 3.93
CA TYR A 172 -0.28 -14.66 3.50
C TYR A 172 -0.87 -15.57 4.60
N LYS A 173 -0.04 -16.43 5.20
CA LYS A 173 -0.47 -17.28 6.33
C LYS A 173 -0.95 -16.47 7.53
N LYS A 174 -0.28 -15.35 7.82
CA LYS A 174 -0.64 -14.49 8.95
C LYS A 174 -1.96 -13.77 8.73
N LEU A 175 -2.28 -13.40 7.48
CA LEU A 175 -3.52 -12.71 7.10
C LEU A 175 -4.70 -13.67 6.94
N HIS A 176 -4.48 -14.81 6.26
CA HIS A 176 -5.57 -15.70 5.82
C HIS A 176 -5.56 -17.07 6.50
N GLY A 177 -4.53 -17.40 7.29
CA GLY A 177 -4.38 -18.71 7.90
C GLY A 177 -3.69 -19.75 7.01
N ALA A 178 -3.34 -20.89 7.62
CA ALA A 178 -2.50 -21.92 6.99
C ALA A 178 -3.21 -22.70 5.87
N GLU A 179 -4.52 -22.90 5.96
CA GLU A 179 -5.27 -23.67 4.96
C GLU A 179 -5.41 -22.88 3.65
N LEU A 180 -5.74 -21.58 3.73
CA LEU A 180 -5.79 -20.72 2.56
C LEU A 180 -4.41 -20.54 1.91
N GLN A 181 -3.34 -20.49 2.70
CA GLN A 181 -1.97 -20.43 2.16
C GLN A 181 -1.62 -21.64 1.27
N LYS A 182 -2.00 -22.86 1.67
CA LYS A 182 -1.75 -24.07 0.86
C LYS A 182 -2.49 -24.00 -0.48
N ALA A 183 -3.73 -23.52 -0.46
CA ALA A 183 -4.54 -23.36 -1.67
C ALA A 183 -4.00 -22.25 -2.60
N ASP A 184 -3.47 -21.17 -2.02
CA ASP A 184 -2.87 -20.05 -2.76
C ASP A 184 -1.56 -20.47 -3.46
N GLY A 185 -0.66 -21.17 -2.75
CA GLY A 185 0.60 -21.64 -3.34
C GLY A 185 0.42 -22.60 -4.51
N ALA A 186 -0.70 -23.33 -4.57
CA ALA A 186 -1.04 -24.18 -5.71
C ALA A 186 -1.54 -23.40 -6.93
N LYS A 187 -1.94 -22.14 -6.76
CA LYS A 187 -2.54 -21.27 -7.81
C LYS A 187 -1.68 -20.06 -8.17
N TYR A 188 -0.69 -19.71 -7.36
CA TYR A 188 0.16 -18.56 -7.61
C TYR A 188 1.04 -18.79 -8.84
N VAL A 189 0.66 -18.15 -9.94
CA VAL A 189 1.39 -18.14 -11.22
C VAL A 189 1.78 -16.69 -11.49
N LYS A 190 3.05 -16.42 -11.79
CA LYS A 190 3.49 -15.04 -12.05
C LYS A 190 2.79 -14.52 -13.32
N GLU A 191 2.50 -13.22 -13.39
CA GLU A 191 1.70 -12.67 -14.50
C GLU A 191 2.34 -12.91 -15.87
N GLY A 192 3.68 -12.84 -15.98
CA GLY A 192 4.36 -13.21 -17.23
C GLY A 192 4.18 -14.67 -17.62
N GLU A 193 4.03 -15.58 -16.66
CA GLU A 193 3.73 -17.00 -16.92
C GLU A 193 2.27 -17.19 -17.32
N TRP A 194 1.36 -16.42 -16.71
CA TRP A 194 -0.06 -16.38 -17.05
C TRP A 194 -0.29 -15.80 -18.46
N GLU A 195 0.29 -14.65 -18.78
CA GLU A 195 0.23 -14.05 -20.12
C GLU A 195 0.79 -14.98 -21.18
N ALA A 196 1.93 -15.64 -20.89
CA ALA A 196 2.49 -16.66 -21.77
C ALA A 196 1.56 -17.88 -21.91
N GLN A 197 0.87 -18.29 -20.85
CA GLN A 197 -0.11 -19.38 -20.88
C GLN A 197 -1.36 -19.02 -21.68
N VAL A 198 -1.89 -17.82 -21.49
CA VAL A 198 -3.03 -17.28 -22.26
C VAL A 198 -2.68 -17.19 -23.73
N LYS A 199 -1.49 -16.67 -24.06
CA LYS A 199 -0.98 -16.60 -25.43
C LYS A 199 -0.88 -18.00 -26.06
N ARG A 200 -0.27 -18.97 -25.38
CA ARG A 200 -0.20 -20.38 -25.84
C ARG A 200 -1.59 -20.98 -26.08
N HIS A 201 -2.55 -20.67 -25.21
CA HIS A 201 -3.92 -21.18 -25.35
C HIS A 201 -4.64 -20.55 -26.55
N GLN A 202 -4.43 -19.26 -26.81
CA GLN A 202 -4.95 -18.56 -27.98
C GLN A 202 -4.36 -19.09 -29.29
N GLU A 203 -3.03 -19.30 -29.34
CA GLU A 203 -2.34 -19.88 -30.50
C GLU A 203 -2.81 -21.30 -30.81
N LYS A 204 -3.00 -22.13 -29.78
CA LYS A 204 -3.52 -23.50 -29.94
C LYS A 204 -4.95 -23.52 -30.47
N LYS A 205 -5.83 -22.64 -29.96
CA LYS A 205 -7.20 -22.49 -30.48
C LYS A 205 -7.24 -22.02 -31.93
N ALA A 206 -6.30 -21.15 -32.34
CA ALA A 206 -6.19 -20.71 -33.72
C ALA A 206 -5.75 -21.86 -34.66
N ALA A 207 -4.79 -22.68 -34.24
CA ALA A 207 -4.31 -23.82 -35.01
C ALA A 207 -5.33 -24.98 -35.12
N GLU A 208 -6.23 -25.12 -34.13
CA GLU A 208 -7.34 -26.11 -34.18
C GLU A 208 -8.53 -25.64 -35.02
N ALA A 209 -8.55 -24.37 -35.43
CA ALA A 209 -9.60 -23.77 -36.26
C ALA A 209 -9.25 -23.70 -37.76
N GLU A 210 -8.02 -24.06 -38.14
CA GLU A 210 -7.56 -24.30 -39.52
C GLU A 210 -7.64 -25.79 -39.89
#